data_AF-K0KV70-F1
#
_entry.id   AF-K0KV70-F1
#
_cell.length_a   1.000
_cell.length_b   1.000
_cell.length_c   1.000
_cell.angle_alpha   90.00
_cell.angle_beta   90.00
_cell.angle_gamma   90.00
#
_symmetry.space_group_name_H-M   'P 1'
#
loop_
_entity.id
_entity.type
_entity.pdbx_description
1 polymer ?
#
loop_
_entity_poly.entity_id
_entity_poly.type
_entity_poly.pdbx_seq_one_letter_code
_entity_poly.pdbx_strand_id
1 'polypeptide(L)'
;MNYEPLDSLPYIDQDITDQERQSVERLILDELKSTDISKIHSKVDELYPLPEPSSIVSNIKEEQFSDPDFTLGGIDLSKYSNLDDLESLQNSIVFTDLRNKSLKLANKFGKNQWLLGNDLHQYSNEQISEELQNKRRKINDINYERKQIQLEAKPVIDYLEQRWQQGIKSNVDIGVEVIKLQLEE
;
A
#
# COMPACT_ATOMS: atom_id res chain seq x y z
N MET A 1 -12.93 7.03 -22.25
CA MET A 1 -11.51 7.08 -21.87
C MET A 1 -10.81 6.02 -22.69
N ASN A 2 -10.25 6.38 -23.83
CA ASN A 2 -9.33 5.48 -24.53
C ASN A 2 -8.13 5.35 -23.61
N TYR A 3 -7.96 4.18 -23.02
CA TYR A 3 -6.76 3.85 -22.27
C TYR A 3 -5.65 3.69 -23.32
N GLU A 4 -4.95 4.77 -23.62
CA GLU A 4 -3.63 4.66 -24.23
C GLU A 4 -2.71 4.16 -23.11
N PRO A 5 -2.22 2.91 -23.18
CA PRO A 5 -1.22 2.46 -22.22
C PRO A 5 -0.02 3.40 -22.35
N LEU A 6 0.32 4.09 -21.26
CA LEU A 6 1.60 4.79 -21.18
C LEU A 6 2.70 3.74 -21.40
N ASP A 7 3.39 3.86 -22.52
CA ASP A 7 4.35 2.87 -22.99
C ASP A 7 5.69 3.07 -22.28
N SER A 8 5.79 2.60 -21.04
CA SER A 8 7.07 2.35 -20.38
C SER A 8 7.34 0.86 -20.44
N LEU A 9 8.52 0.47 -20.92
CA LEU A 9 8.89 -0.91 -21.20
C LEU A 9 10.08 -1.35 -20.32
N PRO A 10 9.87 -1.61 -19.02
CA PRO A 10 10.95 -1.88 -18.05
C PRO A 10 11.90 -3.03 -18.40
N TYR A 11 11.50 -3.98 -19.26
CA TYR A 11 12.36 -5.11 -19.65
C TYR A 11 13.22 -4.82 -20.90
N ILE A 12 12.93 -3.75 -21.64
CA ILE A 12 13.66 -3.34 -22.85
C ILE A 12 14.43 -2.04 -22.60
N ASP A 13 13.79 -1.08 -21.92
CA ASP A 13 14.34 0.23 -21.63
C ASP A 13 15.61 0.10 -20.79
N GLN A 14 16.54 1.05 -21.01
CA GLN A 14 17.76 1.12 -20.20
C GLN A 14 17.42 1.58 -18.78
N ASP A 15 18.22 1.13 -17.81
CA ASP A 15 18.07 1.59 -16.44
C ASP A 15 18.29 3.11 -16.38
N ILE A 16 17.32 3.81 -15.81
CA ILE A 16 17.35 5.27 -15.64
C ILE A 16 18.52 5.63 -14.73
N THR A 17 19.38 6.54 -15.17
CA THR A 17 20.46 7.05 -14.31
C THR A 17 19.93 8.00 -13.24
N ASP A 18 20.62 8.08 -12.11
CA ASP A 18 20.24 8.97 -11.01
C ASP A 18 20.11 10.45 -11.44
N GLN A 19 20.90 10.88 -12.42
CA GLN A 19 20.85 12.23 -12.99
C GLN A 19 19.56 12.48 -13.79
N GLU A 20 19.16 11.52 -14.63
CA GLU A 20 17.91 11.57 -15.39
C GLU A 20 16.70 11.52 -14.45
N ARG A 21 16.78 10.71 -13.39
CA ARG A 21 15.75 10.67 -12.37
C ARG A 21 15.57 12.03 -11.69
N GLN A 22 16.65 12.69 -11.30
CA GLN A 22 16.59 14.02 -10.68
C GLN A 22 16.03 15.08 -11.63
N SER A 23 16.37 15.02 -12.93
CA SER A 23 15.84 15.97 -13.91
C SER A 23 14.34 15.78 -14.13
N VAL A 24 13.87 14.53 -14.21
CA VAL A 24 12.45 14.19 -14.30
C VAL A 24 11.70 14.61 -13.03
N GLU A 25 12.23 14.30 -11.84
CA GLU A 25 11.63 14.73 -10.56
C GLU A 25 11.50 16.25 -10.49
N ARG A 26 12.50 17.00 -10.98
CA ARG A 26 12.42 18.47 -11.05
C ARG A 26 11.28 18.94 -11.97
N LEU A 27 11.13 18.34 -13.15
CA LEU A 27 10.03 18.67 -14.08
C LEU A 27 8.67 18.36 -13.45
N ILE A 28 8.54 17.23 -12.76
CA ILE A 28 7.32 16.87 -12.02
C ILE A 28 7.01 17.92 -10.94
N LEU A 29 8.01 18.38 -10.19
CA LEU A 29 7.83 19.41 -9.18
C LEU A 29 7.42 20.76 -9.78
N ASP A 30 7.96 21.11 -10.95
CA ASP A 30 7.58 22.33 -11.66
C ASP A 30 6.11 22.28 -12.12
N GLU A 31 5.65 21.14 -12.63
CA GLU A 31 4.24 20.92 -12.98
C GLU A 31 3.34 20.91 -11.73
N LEU A 32 3.77 20.28 -10.64
CA LEU A 32 3.02 20.21 -9.39
C LEU A 32 2.78 21.58 -8.76
N LYS A 33 3.65 22.58 -9.00
CA LYS A 33 3.41 23.97 -8.53
C LYS A 33 2.13 24.57 -9.09
N SER A 34 1.71 24.15 -10.28
CA SER A 34 0.46 24.61 -10.90
C SER A 34 -0.78 23.96 -10.28
N THR A 35 -0.60 22.84 -9.57
CA THR A 35 -1.68 22.04 -9.01
C THR A 35 -1.78 22.23 -7.50
N ASP A 36 -2.99 22.35 -6.97
CA ASP A 36 -3.22 22.46 -5.53
C ASP A 36 -3.10 21.07 -4.87
N ILE A 37 -1.92 20.77 -4.32
CA ILE A 37 -1.60 19.49 -3.67
C ILE A 37 -2.31 19.35 -2.31
N SER A 38 -2.82 20.46 -1.74
CA SER A 38 -3.45 20.43 -0.41
C SER A 38 -4.82 19.76 -0.41
N LYS A 39 -5.45 19.58 -1.58
CA LYS A 39 -6.76 18.96 -1.69
C LYS A 39 -6.62 17.52 -2.13
N ILE A 40 -7.18 16.61 -1.32
CA ILE A 40 -7.32 15.21 -1.68
C ILE A 40 -8.18 15.13 -2.96
N HIS A 41 -7.77 14.28 -3.89
CA HIS A 41 -8.52 14.07 -5.14
C HIS A 41 -9.91 13.51 -4.82
N SER A 42 -10.96 14.05 -5.45
CA SER A 42 -12.37 13.72 -5.12
C SER A 42 -12.71 12.23 -5.16
N LYS A 43 -12.07 11.45 -6.03
CA LYS A 43 -12.24 9.98 -6.11
C LYS A 43 -11.65 9.19 -4.95
N VAL A 44 -10.83 9.80 -4.09
CA VAL A 44 -10.26 9.10 -2.93
C VAL A 44 -11.38 8.77 -1.94
N ASP A 45 -12.32 9.68 -1.71
CA ASP A 45 -13.48 9.43 -0.85
C ASP A 45 -14.41 8.35 -1.43
N GLU A 46 -14.51 8.25 -2.76
CA GLU A 46 -15.30 7.21 -3.44
C GLU A 46 -14.67 5.82 -3.36
N LEU A 47 -13.34 5.73 -3.45
CA LEU A 47 -12.61 4.45 -3.48
C LEU A 47 -12.19 3.96 -2.10
N TYR A 48 -11.92 4.88 -1.19
CA TYR A 48 -11.43 4.64 0.17
C TYR A 48 -12.22 5.49 1.16
N PRO A 49 -13.50 5.17 1.39
CA PRO A 49 -14.26 5.86 2.42
C PRO A 49 -13.54 5.68 3.76
N LEU A 50 -13.34 6.80 4.46
CA LEU A 50 -12.82 6.78 5.81
C LEU A 50 -13.73 5.87 6.66
N PRO A 51 -13.17 4.91 7.41
CA PRO A 51 -13.98 4.05 8.27
C PRO A 51 -14.72 4.94 9.27
N GLU A 52 -16.02 4.71 9.43
CA GLU A 52 -16.78 5.43 10.45
C GLU A 52 -16.13 5.18 11.81
N PRO A 53 -15.92 6.23 12.63
CA PRO A 53 -15.36 6.06 13.96
C PRO A 53 -16.21 5.05 14.73
N SER A 54 -15.56 4.11 15.40
CA SER A 54 -16.26 3.15 16.24
C SER A 54 -17.12 3.89 17.27
N SER A 55 -18.25 3.30 17.69
CA SER A 55 -19.18 3.94 18.64
C SER A 55 -18.53 4.37 19.96
N ILE A 56 -17.35 3.84 20.26
CA ILE A 56 -16.52 4.21 21.41
C ILE A 56 -15.90 5.60 21.22
N VAL A 57 -15.42 5.90 20.01
CA VAL A 57 -14.77 7.18 19.67
C VAL A 57 -15.80 8.24 19.28
N SER A 58 -16.96 7.85 18.75
CA SER A 58 -18.02 8.79 18.35
C SER A 58 -18.58 9.63 19.49
N ASN A 59 -18.45 9.18 20.74
CA ASN A 59 -18.91 9.90 21.93
C ASN A 59 -17.84 10.83 22.53
N ILE A 60 -16.61 10.76 22.03
CA ILE A 60 -15.49 11.59 22.50
C ILE A 60 -15.54 12.90 21.72
N LYS A 61 -15.73 14.01 22.43
CA LYS A 61 -15.72 15.34 21.81
C LYS A 61 -14.28 15.73 21.46
N GLU A 62 -14.09 16.43 20.35
CA GLU A 62 -12.78 16.98 19.93
C GLU A 62 -12.10 17.80 21.04
N GLU A 63 -12.89 18.49 21.87
CA GLU A 63 -12.42 19.24 23.04
C GLU A 63 -11.66 18.37 24.05
N GLN A 64 -12.04 17.09 24.20
CA GLN A 64 -11.40 16.16 25.13
C GLN A 64 -10.04 15.64 24.60
N PHE A 65 -9.83 15.61 23.28
CA PHE A 65 -8.53 15.25 22.73
C PHE A 65 -7.48 16.35 22.89
N SER A 66 -7.93 17.59 23.11
CA SER A 66 -7.03 18.72 23.33
C SER A 66 -6.55 18.82 24.78
N ASP A 67 -7.14 18.06 25.70
CA ASP A 67 -6.71 18.00 27.10
C ASP A 67 -5.49 17.07 27.24
N PRO A 68 -4.35 17.57 27.76
CA PRO A 68 -3.13 16.77 27.90
C PRO A 68 -3.26 15.63 28.92
N ASP A 69 -4.27 15.70 29.81
CA ASP A 69 -4.58 14.67 30.80
C ASP A 69 -5.67 13.69 30.35
N PHE A 70 -6.16 13.82 29.11
CA PHE A 70 -7.17 12.92 28.58
C PHE A 70 -6.60 11.51 28.45
N THR A 71 -7.17 10.59 29.23
CA THR A 71 -6.95 9.16 29.08
C THR A 71 -8.28 8.52 28.71
N LEU A 72 -8.24 7.47 27.90
CA LEU A 72 -9.44 6.74 27.46
C LEU A 72 -10.18 6.02 28.62
N GLY A 73 -9.80 6.27 29.88
CA GLY A 73 -10.28 5.56 31.05
C GLY A 73 -9.83 4.10 31.03
N GLY A 74 -8.60 3.84 31.50
CA GLY A 74 -8.19 2.47 31.81
C GLY A 74 -9.08 1.86 32.90
N ILE A 75 -9.00 0.53 33.08
CA ILE A 75 -9.71 -0.13 34.18
C ILE A 75 -9.18 0.44 35.50
N ASP A 76 -10.04 1.19 36.20
CA ASP A 76 -9.73 1.76 37.50
C ASP A 76 -9.69 0.66 38.58
N LEU A 77 -8.49 0.38 39.07
CA LEU A 77 -8.22 -0.64 40.08
C LEU A 77 -8.42 -0.12 41.52
N SER A 78 -8.59 1.20 41.71
CA SER A 78 -8.68 1.82 43.04
C SER A 78 -9.88 1.31 43.85
N LYS A 79 -10.97 0.96 43.16
CA LYS A 79 -12.20 0.38 43.74
C LYS A 79 -12.02 -1.01 44.35
N TYR A 80 -10.95 -1.71 43.95
CA TYR A 80 -10.65 -3.07 44.41
C TYR A 80 -9.47 -3.12 45.39
N SER A 81 -8.67 -2.05 45.48
CA SER A 81 -7.50 -1.98 46.37
C SER A 81 -7.82 -1.44 47.76
N ASN A 82 -8.82 -0.57 47.88
CA ASN A 82 -9.18 0.07 49.15
C ASN A 82 -10.20 -0.79 49.89
N LEU A 83 -9.76 -1.54 50.91
CA LEU A 83 -10.60 -2.48 51.66
C LEU A 83 -11.23 -1.89 52.94
N ASP A 84 -11.07 -0.58 53.16
CA ASP A 84 -11.52 0.10 54.38
C ASP A 84 -13.03 0.43 54.36
N ASP A 85 -13.64 0.51 53.17
CA ASP A 85 -15.06 0.77 52.99
C ASP A 85 -15.87 -0.53 52.87
N LEU A 86 -17.08 -0.56 53.43
CA LEU A 86 -17.91 -1.77 53.46
C LEU A 86 -18.36 -2.18 52.05
N GLU A 87 -18.61 -1.21 51.18
CA GLU A 87 -19.05 -1.44 49.80
C GLU A 87 -17.92 -2.02 48.94
N SER A 88 -16.70 -1.50 49.04
CA SER A 88 -15.53 -2.04 48.33
C SER A 88 -15.16 -3.44 48.84
N LEU A 89 -15.30 -3.70 50.14
CA LEU A 89 -15.12 -5.02 50.72
C LEU A 89 -16.14 -6.01 50.16
N GLN A 90 -17.43 -5.67 50.14
CA GLN A 90 -18.48 -6.52 49.57
C GLN A 90 -18.23 -6.81 48.08
N ASN A 91 -17.85 -5.80 47.31
CA ASN A 91 -17.48 -5.96 45.91
C ASN A 91 -16.30 -6.93 45.76
N SER A 92 -15.21 -6.72 46.50
CA SER A 92 -14.02 -7.59 46.43
C SER A 92 -14.33 -9.06 46.72
N ILE A 93 -15.22 -9.35 47.68
CA ILE A 93 -15.66 -10.70 48.02
C ILE A 93 -16.42 -11.33 46.85
N VAL A 94 -17.37 -10.62 46.26
CA VAL A 94 -18.17 -11.10 45.12
C VAL A 94 -17.28 -11.38 43.92
N PHE A 95 -16.36 -10.47 43.59
CA PHE A 95 -15.40 -10.68 42.49
C PHE A 95 -14.44 -11.84 42.77
N THR A 96 -14.03 -12.04 44.02
CA THR A 96 -13.17 -13.17 44.41
C THR A 96 -13.90 -14.50 44.28
N ASP A 97 -15.17 -14.59 44.68
CA ASP A 97 -15.99 -15.79 44.49
C ASP A 97 -16.22 -16.09 43.00
N LEU A 98 -16.55 -15.06 42.21
CA LEU A 98 -16.70 -15.20 40.76
C LEU A 98 -15.40 -15.64 40.10
N ARG A 99 -14.26 -15.06 40.49
CA ARG A 99 -12.93 -15.46 40.03
C ARG A 99 -12.65 -16.91 40.36
N ASN A 100 -12.95 -17.37 41.57
CA ASN A 100 -12.77 -18.76 41.97
C ASN A 100 -13.62 -19.73 41.13
N LYS A 101 -14.87 -19.37 40.85
CA LYS A 101 -15.76 -20.14 39.96
C LYS A 101 -15.23 -20.17 38.52
N SER A 102 -14.78 -19.02 38.01
CA SER A 102 -14.16 -18.90 36.68
C SER A 102 -12.88 -19.73 36.57
N LEU A 103 -11.98 -19.66 37.55
CA LEU A 103 -10.75 -20.46 37.58
C LEU A 103 -11.04 -21.97 37.63
N LYS A 104 -12.09 -22.40 38.35
CA LYS A 104 -12.52 -23.81 38.34
C LYS A 104 -12.97 -24.26 36.94
N LEU A 105 -13.63 -23.40 36.17
CA LEU A 105 -14.03 -23.67 34.79
C LEU A 105 -12.81 -23.64 33.84
N ALA A 106 -11.95 -22.63 33.98
CA ALA A 106 -10.73 -22.48 33.19
C ALA A 106 -9.77 -23.67 33.40
N ASN A 107 -9.62 -24.17 34.62
CA ASN A 107 -8.81 -25.37 34.87
C ASN A 107 -9.39 -26.62 34.22
N LYS A 108 -10.73 -26.71 34.07
CA LYS A 108 -11.38 -27.86 33.43
C LYS A 108 -11.33 -27.81 31.91
N PHE A 109 -11.54 -26.64 31.30
CA PHE A 109 -11.74 -26.50 29.85
C PHE A 109 -10.66 -25.68 29.14
N GLY A 110 -9.84 -24.92 29.87
CA GLY A 110 -8.89 -23.96 29.31
C GLY A 110 -7.86 -24.60 28.40
N LYS A 111 -7.35 -25.79 28.76
CA LYS A 111 -6.42 -26.54 27.88
C LYS A 111 -7.07 -26.88 26.54
N ASN A 112 -8.30 -27.40 26.57
CA ASN A 112 -9.01 -27.80 25.35
C ASN A 112 -9.37 -26.58 24.49
N GLN A 113 -9.84 -25.49 25.10
CA GLN A 113 -10.12 -24.26 24.37
C GLN A 113 -8.87 -23.63 23.76
N TRP A 114 -7.75 -23.65 24.49
CA TRP A 114 -6.49 -23.12 23.98
C TRP A 114 -5.97 -23.93 22.80
N LEU A 115 -6.06 -25.27 22.87
CA LEU A 115 -5.70 -26.14 21.74
C LEU A 115 -6.59 -25.87 20.52
N LEU A 116 -7.91 -25.80 20.69
CA LEU A 116 -8.83 -25.47 19.59
C LEU A 116 -8.55 -24.09 19.00
N GLY A 117 -8.29 -23.08 19.85
CA GLY A 117 -7.92 -21.74 19.39
C GLY A 117 -6.62 -21.76 18.59
N ASN A 118 -5.62 -22.51 19.04
CA ASN A 118 -4.37 -22.67 18.31
C ASN A 118 -4.58 -23.37 16.96
N ASP A 119 -5.38 -24.43 16.90
CA ASP A 119 -5.72 -25.13 15.65
C ASP A 119 -6.44 -24.20 14.66
N LEU A 120 -7.37 -23.37 15.15
CA LEU A 120 -8.06 -22.36 14.33
C LEU A 120 -7.09 -21.28 13.81
N HIS A 121 -6.18 -20.80 14.65
CA HIS A 121 -5.15 -19.84 14.23
C HIS A 121 -4.20 -20.46 13.20
N GLN A 122 -3.81 -21.71 13.39
CA GLN A 122 -2.99 -22.46 12.44
C GLN A 122 -3.69 -22.58 11.09
N TYR A 123 -4.96 -22.97 11.08
CA TYR A 123 -5.77 -23.02 9.85
C TYR A 123 -5.86 -21.64 9.18
N SER A 124 -6.13 -20.58 9.93
CA SER A 124 -6.16 -19.21 9.39
C SER A 124 -4.83 -18.79 8.78
N ASN A 125 -3.70 -19.13 9.42
CA ASN A 125 -2.37 -18.84 8.90
C ASN A 125 -2.07 -19.60 7.61
N GLU A 126 -2.48 -20.87 7.54
CA GLU A 126 -2.33 -21.70 6.33
C GLU A 126 -3.13 -21.12 5.16
N GLN A 127 -4.38 -20.69 5.40
CA GLN A 127 -5.20 -20.02 4.38
C GLN A 127 -4.55 -18.73 3.87
N ILE A 128 -4.08 -17.85 4.76
CA ILE A 128 -3.40 -16.60 4.36
C ILE A 128 -2.10 -16.91 3.58
N SER A 129 -1.35 -17.93 4.00
CA SER A 129 -0.13 -18.37 3.32
C SER A 129 -0.42 -18.89 1.91
N GLU A 130 -1.48 -19.68 1.75
CA GLU A 130 -1.93 -20.18 0.45
C GLU A 130 -2.37 -19.03 -0.46
N GLU A 131 -3.17 -18.09 0.04
CA GLU A 131 -3.56 -16.90 -0.71
C GLU A 131 -2.35 -16.07 -1.14
N LEU A 132 -1.38 -15.86 -0.24
CA LEU A 132 -0.14 -15.16 -0.55
C LEU A 132 0.65 -15.87 -1.66
N GLN A 133 0.78 -17.19 -1.59
CA GLN A 133 1.45 -17.98 -2.62
C GLN A 133 0.72 -17.87 -3.96
N ASN A 134 -0.61 -17.94 -3.96
CA ASN A 134 -1.44 -17.80 -5.16
C ASN A 134 -1.28 -16.41 -5.79
N LYS A 135 -1.25 -15.34 -4.98
CA LYS A 135 -1.00 -13.98 -5.46
C LYS A 135 0.42 -13.84 -6.03
N ARG A 136 1.43 -14.41 -5.38
CA ARG A 136 2.82 -14.42 -5.89
C ARG A 136 2.94 -15.15 -7.22
N ARG A 137 2.27 -16.30 -7.39
CA ARG A 137 2.22 -17.01 -8.68
C ARG A 137 1.60 -16.14 -9.76
N LYS A 138 0.42 -15.55 -9.50
CA LYS A 138 -0.23 -14.61 -10.44
C LYS A 138 0.67 -13.44 -10.83
N ILE A 139 1.40 -12.85 -9.87
CA ILE A 139 2.36 -11.78 -10.16
C ILE A 139 3.47 -12.27 -11.09
N ASN A 140 4.03 -13.45 -10.82
CA ASN A 140 5.08 -14.04 -11.66
C ASN A 140 4.57 -14.35 -13.07
N ASP A 141 3.36 -14.88 -13.21
CA ASP A 141 2.73 -15.17 -14.50
C ASP A 141 2.53 -13.88 -15.31
N ILE A 142 1.97 -12.84 -14.69
CA ILE A 142 1.79 -11.52 -15.32
C ILE A 142 3.14 -10.92 -15.73
N ASN A 143 4.14 -10.98 -14.86
CA ASN A 143 5.48 -10.45 -15.17
C ASN A 143 6.16 -11.25 -16.29
N TYR A 144 5.95 -12.56 -16.35
CA TYR A 144 6.43 -13.41 -17.43
C TYR A 144 5.76 -13.02 -18.76
N GLU A 145 4.43 -12.88 -18.79
CA GLU A 145 3.70 -12.43 -19.97
C GLU A 145 4.15 -11.05 -20.43
N ARG A 146 4.26 -10.07 -19.52
CA ARG A 146 4.78 -8.74 -19.82
C ARG A 146 6.17 -8.80 -20.43
N LYS A 147 7.06 -9.61 -19.85
CA LYS A 147 8.42 -9.78 -20.36
C LYS A 147 8.44 -10.39 -21.77
N GLN A 148 7.60 -11.39 -22.03
CA GLN A 148 7.48 -12.00 -23.36
C GLN A 148 7.05 -10.97 -24.41
N ILE A 149 5.94 -10.25 -24.16
CA ILE A 149 5.41 -9.23 -25.08
C ILE A 149 6.46 -8.16 -25.38
N GLN A 150 7.17 -7.71 -24.34
CA GLN A 150 8.23 -6.72 -24.49
C GLN A 150 9.41 -7.26 -25.32
N LEU A 151 9.90 -8.46 -25.03
CA LEU A 151 11.01 -9.05 -25.79
C LEU A 151 10.64 -9.36 -27.25
N GLU A 152 9.39 -9.72 -27.53
CA GLU A 152 8.89 -9.90 -28.91
C GLU A 152 8.81 -8.58 -29.68
N ALA A 153 8.43 -7.48 -29.01
CA ALA A 153 8.36 -6.15 -29.60
C ALA A 153 9.75 -5.53 -29.85
N LYS A 154 10.75 -5.85 -29.02
CA LYS A 154 12.11 -5.31 -29.11
C LYS A 154 12.72 -5.34 -30.52
N PRO A 155 12.80 -6.46 -31.25
CA PRO A 155 13.39 -6.48 -32.59
C PRO A 155 12.64 -5.61 -33.61
N VAL A 156 11.33 -5.43 -33.43
CA VAL A 156 10.53 -4.54 -34.29
C VAL A 156 10.89 -3.08 -34.01
N ILE A 157 11.02 -2.71 -32.73
CA ILE A 157 11.45 -1.37 -32.31
C ILE A 157 12.86 -1.08 -32.84
N ASP A 158 13.81 -1.99 -32.65
CA ASP A 158 15.19 -1.84 -33.13
C ASP A 158 15.24 -1.70 -34.66
N TYR A 159 14.42 -2.48 -35.39
CA TYR A 159 14.31 -2.36 -36.84
C TYR A 159 13.75 -1.00 -37.29
N LEU A 160 12.69 -0.52 -36.63
CA LEU A 160 12.09 0.77 -36.94
C LEU A 160 13.05 1.91 -36.64
N GLU A 161 13.79 1.84 -35.53
CA GLU A 161 14.81 2.81 -35.18
C GLU A 161 15.92 2.86 -36.22
N GLN A 162 16.48 1.71 -36.62
CA GLN A 162 17.51 1.63 -37.65
C GLN A 162 17.02 2.17 -38.99
N ARG A 163 15.80 1.81 -39.41
CA ARG A 163 15.19 2.31 -40.64
C ARG A 163 14.99 3.83 -40.58
N TRP A 164 14.58 4.35 -39.44
CA TRP A 164 14.41 5.79 -39.22
C TRP A 164 15.75 6.53 -39.27
N GLN A 165 16.79 6.02 -38.59
CA GLN A 165 18.14 6.58 -38.63
C GLN A 165 18.72 6.57 -40.06
N GLN A 166 18.52 5.48 -40.81
CA GLN A 166 18.92 5.39 -42.22
C GLN A 166 18.16 6.37 -43.10
N GLY A 167 16.85 6.55 -42.87
CA GLY A 167 16.04 7.53 -43.58
C GLY A 167 16.51 8.97 -43.34
N ILE A 168 16.83 9.32 -42.09
CA ILE A 168 17.42 10.62 -41.75
C ILE A 168 18.76 10.80 -42.45
N LYS A 169 19.65 9.80 -42.35
CA LYS A 169 20.96 9.86 -42.99
C LYS A 169 20.85 10.06 -44.50
N SER A 170 19.99 9.28 -45.17
CA SER A 170 19.75 9.41 -46.60
C SER A 170 19.22 10.80 -46.97
N ASN A 171 18.31 11.38 -46.18
CA ASN A 171 17.80 12.73 -46.43
C ASN A 171 18.89 13.80 -46.24
N VAL A 172 19.75 13.65 -45.23
CA VAL A 172 20.89 14.54 -45.00
C VAL A 172 21.91 14.42 -46.14
N ASP A 173 22.25 13.20 -46.55
CA ASP A 173 23.21 12.94 -47.64
C ASP A 173 22.71 13.55 -48.96
N ILE A 174 21.41 13.39 -49.27
CA ILE A 174 20.78 14.03 -50.45
C ILE A 174 20.84 15.55 -50.33
N GLY A 175 20.51 16.12 -49.16
CA GLY A 175 20.55 17.57 -48.94
C GLY A 175 21.95 18.16 -49.11
N VAL A 176 22.98 17.45 -48.61
CA VAL A 176 24.39 17.85 -48.79
C VAL A 176 24.78 17.80 -50.26
N GLU A 177 24.38 16.76 -50.99
CA GLU A 177 24.72 16.63 -52.41
C GLU A 177 24.05 17.70 -53.28
N VAL A 178 22.79 18.06 -52.97
CA VAL A 178 22.10 19.17 -53.62
C VAL A 178 22.82 20.50 -53.39
N ILE A 179 23.28 20.77 -52.17
CA ILE A 179 24.03 22.00 -51.85
C ILE A 179 25.37 22.04 -52.59
N LYS A 180 26.09 20.90 -52.69
CA LYS A 180 27.33 20.84 -53.47
C LYS A 180 27.10 21.15 -54.94
N LEU A 181 26.08 20.57 -55.55
CA LEU A 181 25.73 20.84 -56.95
C LEU A 181 25.40 22.33 -57.18
N GLN A 182 24.74 22.98 -56.22
CA GLN A 182 24.46 24.42 -56.27
C GLN A 182 25.68 25.32 -56.07
N LEU A 183 26.77 24.81 -55.50
CA LEU A 183 28.04 25.54 -55.33
C LEU A 183 28.99 25.35 -56.52
N GLU A 184 28.79 24.29 -57.30
CA GLU A 184 29.57 23.98 -58.50
C GLU A 184 29.01 24.65 -59.77
N GLU A 185 27.75 25.13 -59.74
CA GLU A 185 27.15 26.05 -60.72
C GLU A 185 27.45 27.53 -60.41
#